data_AF-A0A7Y1ZSE8-F1
#
_entry.id   AF-A0A7Y1ZSE8-F1
#
_cell.length_a   1.000
_cell.length_b   1.000
_cell.length_c   1.000
_cell.angle_alpha   90.00
_cell.angle_beta   90.00
_cell.angle_gamma   90.00
#
_symmetry.space_group_name_H-M   'P 1'
#
loop_
_entity.id
_entity.type
_entity.pdbx_description
1 polymer ?
#
loop_
_entity_poly.entity_id
_entity_poly.type
_entity_poly.pdbx_seq_one_letter_code
_entity_poly.pdbx_strand_id
1 'polypeptide(L)'
;MRLSLSLIVCLALGIAGCTSDGPYVAGAPDGWMSDGSQWWLPGTDTTEAFRDLESLESMGVSNADRVYAGGVGMQQSIQKDNLIFAVKQSLIEIIRNEPEVVDSLFEAIITPKLIKAKLSGDPSEDIKKFKRDGYRSIARHFREPRTITKLGQDVPVVYPDSLAEAGVSGSVGMQVYLNNAGEPQSIELIESVHPVLDDIAMKATTQMRWQPAYLLRGGKSDPIPAWVRFSVGFRKVSR
;
A
#
# COMPACT_ATOMS: atom_id res chain seq x y z
N MET A 1 -12.00 34.80 -76.98
CA MET A 1 -12.63 33.51 -76.58
C MET A 1 -11.92 33.06 -75.32
N ARG A 2 -12.54 33.23 -74.13
CA ARG A 2 -13.29 32.19 -73.38
C ARG A 2 -12.40 30.94 -73.16
N LEU A 3 -12.11 30.44 -71.95
CA LEU A 3 -12.94 30.32 -70.76
C LEU A 3 -12.09 30.37 -69.47
N SER A 4 -12.65 31.02 -68.46
CA SER A 4 -12.34 30.86 -67.04
C SER A 4 -12.85 29.50 -66.54
N LEU A 5 -12.08 28.79 -65.71
CA LEU A 5 -12.59 27.68 -64.91
C LEU A 5 -12.05 27.81 -63.48
N SER A 6 -12.91 28.33 -62.61
CA SER A 6 -12.76 28.25 -61.16
C SER A 6 -12.85 26.81 -60.71
N LEU A 7 -11.88 26.32 -59.92
CA LEU A 7 -12.03 25.06 -59.19
C LEU A 7 -11.99 25.33 -57.69
N ILE A 8 -13.04 24.83 -57.05
CA ILE A 8 -13.45 25.05 -55.68
C ILE A 8 -12.54 24.30 -54.70
N VAL A 9 -12.23 25.00 -53.61
CA VAL A 9 -11.57 24.51 -52.39
C VAL A 9 -12.44 23.43 -51.72
N CYS A 10 -11.89 22.23 -51.53
CA CYS A 10 -12.37 21.28 -50.54
C CYS A 10 -11.28 21.09 -49.47
N LEU A 11 -11.32 21.95 -48.46
CA LEU A 11 -10.53 21.83 -47.24
C LEU A 11 -11.18 20.73 -46.38
N ALA A 12 -10.70 19.49 -46.53
CA ALA A 12 -11.08 18.40 -45.65
C ALA A 12 -10.34 18.54 -44.32
N LEU A 13 -10.98 19.19 -43.35
CA LEU A 13 -10.59 19.15 -41.94
C LEU A 13 -10.79 17.71 -41.45
N GLY A 14 -9.71 16.94 -41.46
CA GLY A 14 -9.62 15.66 -40.79
C GLY A 14 -9.75 15.88 -39.28
N ILE A 15 -10.89 15.46 -38.74
CA ILE A 15 -11.10 15.36 -37.29
C ILE A 15 -10.18 14.23 -36.84
N ALA A 16 -9.03 14.57 -36.27
CA ALA A 16 -8.23 13.62 -35.51
C ALA A 16 -9.02 13.28 -34.24
N GLY A 17 -9.86 12.26 -34.32
CA GLY A 17 -10.34 11.57 -33.15
C GLY A 17 -9.12 10.93 -32.49
N CYS A 18 -8.72 11.44 -31.33
CA CYS A 18 -7.82 10.71 -30.44
C CYS A 18 -8.59 9.48 -29.92
N THR A 19 -8.67 8.42 -30.72
CA THR A 19 -8.96 7.10 -30.18
C THR A 19 -7.64 6.58 -29.60
N SER A 20 -7.61 6.37 -28.30
CA SER A 20 -6.47 5.77 -27.62
C SER A 20 -6.45 4.25 -27.84
N ASP A 21 -6.60 3.82 -29.10
CA ASP A 21 -6.64 2.41 -29.52
C ASP A 21 -5.22 1.88 -29.77
N GLY A 22 -4.33 2.10 -28.80
CA GLY A 22 -3.09 1.34 -28.75
C GLY A 22 -3.41 -0.09 -28.28
N PRO A 23 -2.82 -1.14 -28.87
CA PRO A 23 -2.98 -2.49 -28.32
C PRO A 23 -2.50 -2.50 -26.87
N TYR A 24 -3.27 -3.14 -26.00
CA TYR A 24 -2.85 -3.40 -24.63
C TYR A 24 -1.48 -4.08 -24.64
N VAL A 25 -0.48 -3.41 -24.05
CA VAL A 25 0.87 -3.96 -23.87
C VAL A 25 0.88 -4.64 -22.51
N ALA A 26 1.28 -5.90 -22.43
CA ALA A 26 1.41 -6.63 -21.17
C ALA A 26 2.76 -6.37 -20.48
N GLY A 27 2.85 -6.62 -19.17
CA GLY A 27 4.08 -6.54 -18.39
C GLY A 27 4.53 -5.12 -18.03
N ALA A 28 5.64 -4.99 -17.30
CA ALA A 28 6.09 -3.71 -16.75
C ALA A 28 6.36 -2.62 -17.80
N PRO A 29 6.15 -1.33 -17.46
CA PRO A 29 6.45 -0.22 -18.37
C PRO A 29 7.95 -0.01 -18.55
N ASP A 30 8.35 0.78 -19.56
CA ASP A 30 9.75 1.10 -19.83
C ASP A 30 10.47 1.64 -18.57
N GLY A 31 11.69 1.15 -18.36
CA GLY A 31 12.51 1.50 -17.20
C GLY A 31 12.22 0.69 -15.93
N TRP A 32 11.20 -0.16 -15.93
CA TRP A 32 10.94 -1.12 -14.86
C TRP A 32 11.41 -2.52 -15.26
N MET A 33 11.93 -3.26 -14.28
CA MET A 33 12.18 -4.69 -14.36
C MET A 33 10.96 -5.45 -13.82
N SER A 34 10.76 -6.69 -14.27
CA SER A 34 9.66 -7.53 -13.82
C SER A 34 10.05 -9.00 -13.75
N ASP A 35 9.58 -9.67 -12.71
CA ASP A 35 9.56 -11.13 -12.58
C ASP A 35 8.18 -11.55 -12.07
N GLY A 36 7.32 -11.98 -12.99
CA GLY A 36 5.94 -12.37 -12.69
C GLY A 36 5.16 -11.26 -11.95
N SER A 37 4.85 -11.53 -10.68
CA SER A 37 4.07 -10.66 -9.78
C SER A 37 4.86 -9.50 -9.19
N GLN A 38 6.17 -9.38 -9.46
CA GLN A 38 7.04 -8.40 -8.84
C GLN A 38 7.66 -7.48 -9.88
N TRP A 39 7.46 -6.16 -9.75
CA TRP A 39 8.04 -5.13 -10.62
C TRP A 39 8.91 -4.18 -9.79
N TRP A 40 10.05 -3.74 -10.31
CA TRP A 40 10.93 -2.80 -9.59
C TRP A 40 11.81 -1.95 -10.52
N LEU A 41 12.26 -0.81 -10.02
CA LEU A 41 13.24 0.03 -10.72
C LEU A 41 14.66 -0.57 -10.63
N PRO A 42 15.51 -0.40 -11.65
CA PRO A 42 16.92 -0.73 -11.57
C PRO A 42 17.62 -0.04 -10.39
N GLY A 43 18.34 -0.81 -9.58
CA GLY A 43 19.05 -0.33 -8.39
C GLY A 43 18.25 -0.42 -7.08
N THR A 44 16.97 -0.79 -7.13
CA THR A 44 16.19 -1.13 -5.92
C THR A 44 16.79 -2.37 -5.25
N ASP A 45 17.03 -2.32 -3.94
CA ASP A 45 17.32 -3.51 -3.15
C ASP A 45 16.06 -4.37 -3.04
N THR A 46 16.00 -5.44 -3.84
CA THR A 46 14.83 -6.32 -3.90
C THR A 46 14.67 -7.18 -2.64
N THR A 47 15.72 -7.37 -1.84
CA THR A 47 15.62 -8.08 -0.56
C THR A 47 14.88 -7.23 0.47
N GLU A 48 15.15 -5.93 0.46
CA GLU A 48 14.41 -4.98 1.28
C GLU A 48 13.01 -4.73 0.71
N ALA A 49 12.89 -4.52 -0.60
CA ALA A 49 11.64 -4.05 -1.18
C ALA A 49 10.52 -5.11 -1.17
N PHE A 50 10.86 -6.39 -1.36
CA PHE A 50 9.89 -7.52 -1.39
C PHE A 50 9.86 -8.32 -0.10
N ARG A 51 9.68 -7.63 1.02
CA ARG A 51 9.50 -8.27 2.33
C ARG A 51 8.13 -8.90 2.46
N ASP A 52 8.08 -10.06 3.12
CA ASP A 52 6.82 -10.63 3.59
C ASP A 52 6.30 -9.79 4.77
N LEU A 53 5.23 -9.03 4.50
CA LEU A 53 4.53 -8.21 5.49
C LEU A 53 3.14 -8.76 5.82
N GLU A 54 2.87 -10.04 5.53
CA GLU A 54 1.56 -10.63 5.79
C GLU A 54 1.26 -10.77 7.29
N SER A 55 2.28 -11.06 8.09
CA SER A 55 2.13 -11.32 9.52
C SER A 55 3.18 -10.57 10.35
N LEU A 56 2.93 -10.42 11.65
CA LEU A 56 3.95 -9.85 12.54
C LEU A 56 5.21 -10.72 12.57
N GLU A 57 5.07 -12.05 12.51
CA GLU A 57 6.20 -12.98 12.52
C GLU A 57 7.10 -12.80 11.29
N SER A 58 6.51 -12.71 10.09
CA SER A 58 7.26 -12.48 8.86
C SER A 58 7.95 -11.11 8.82
N MET A 59 7.38 -10.12 9.52
CA MET A 59 8.02 -8.83 9.75
C MET A 59 9.14 -8.85 10.81
N GLY A 60 9.44 -10.00 11.42
CA GLY A 60 10.39 -10.11 12.53
C GLY A 60 9.85 -9.57 13.86
N VAL A 61 8.58 -9.20 13.89
CA VAL A 61 7.84 -8.69 15.06
C VAL A 61 7.24 -9.88 15.81
N SER A 62 8.10 -10.69 16.41
CA SER A 62 7.69 -11.92 17.11
C SER A 62 7.49 -11.73 18.61
N ASN A 63 6.77 -12.67 19.23
CA ASN A 63 6.50 -12.71 20.67
C ASN A 63 7.65 -13.39 21.45
N ALA A 64 8.91 -13.17 21.03
CA ALA A 64 10.06 -14.00 21.37
C ALA A 64 10.48 -14.01 22.86
N ASP A 65 9.91 -13.15 23.71
CA ASP A 65 10.26 -13.05 25.13
C ASP A 65 9.66 -14.18 26.01
N ARG A 66 9.04 -15.21 25.43
CA ARG A 66 8.42 -16.32 26.19
C ARG A 66 9.41 -17.35 26.77
N VAL A 67 10.71 -17.18 26.56
CA VAL A 67 11.72 -18.19 26.93
C VAL A 67 12.33 -17.85 28.30
N TYR A 68 11.88 -18.58 29.33
CA TYR A 68 12.36 -18.63 30.73
C TYR A 68 11.82 -17.60 31.74
N ALA A 69 10.66 -17.91 32.34
CA ALA A 69 10.35 -17.45 33.70
C ALA A 69 9.44 -18.46 34.43
N GLY A 70 10.05 -19.46 35.09
CA GLY A 70 9.35 -20.39 35.98
C GLY A 70 9.11 -19.76 37.36
N GLY A 71 7.93 -19.16 37.58
CA GLY A 71 7.57 -18.59 38.88
C GLY A 71 6.08 -18.34 39.06
N VAL A 72 5.62 -18.36 40.32
CA VAL A 72 4.24 -18.05 40.73
C VAL A 72 3.97 -16.57 40.45
N GLY A 73 3.26 -16.31 39.36
CA GLY A 73 3.17 -15.02 38.67
C GLY A 73 2.91 -15.21 37.16
N MET A 74 3.22 -16.40 36.63
CA MET A 74 3.02 -16.81 35.23
C MET A 74 1.62 -16.51 34.68
N GLN A 75 0.54 -16.74 35.44
CA GLN A 75 -0.81 -16.61 34.88
C GLN A 75 -1.16 -15.15 34.52
N GLN A 76 -0.69 -14.18 35.32
CA GLN A 76 -0.94 -12.76 35.06
C GLN A 76 0.03 -12.19 34.01
N SER A 77 1.29 -12.63 34.00
CA SER A 77 2.25 -12.24 32.95
C SER A 77 1.80 -12.75 31.58
N ILE A 78 1.42 -14.04 31.48
CA ILE A 78 0.93 -14.64 30.24
C ILE A 78 -0.30 -13.90 29.70
N GLN A 79 -1.24 -13.51 30.58
CA GLN A 79 -2.42 -12.72 30.16
C GLN A 79 -2.03 -11.34 29.60
N LYS A 80 -1.05 -10.67 30.21
CA LYS A 80 -0.56 -9.38 29.72
C LYS A 80 0.23 -9.52 28.43
N ASP A 81 1.09 -10.52 28.30
CA ASP A 81 1.87 -10.76 27.08
C ASP A 81 0.95 -11.10 25.90
N ASN A 82 -0.08 -11.92 26.13
CA ASN A 82 -1.12 -12.20 25.14
C ASN A 82 -1.88 -10.93 24.74
N LEU A 83 -2.21 -10.06 25.70
CA LEU A 83 -2.87 -8.79 25.42
C LEU A 83 -1.95 -7.85 24.63
N ILE A 84 -0.68 -7.73 25.01
CA ILE A 84 0.33 -6.91 24.31
C ILE A 84 0.42 -7.37 22.86
N PHE A 85 0.58 -8.67 22.64
CA PHE A 85 0.61 -9.24 21.30
C PHE A 85 -0.69 -8.99 20.53
N ALA A 86 -1.85 -9.18 21.16
CA ALA A 86 -3.15 -8.94 20.52
C ALA A 86 -3.35 -7.47 20.13
N VAL A 87 -2.90 -6.53 20.97
CA VAL A 87 -2.90 -5.11 20.63
C VAL A 87 -1.93 -4.83 19.49
N LYS A 88 -0.72 -5.39 19.51
CA LYS A 88 0.26 -5.24 18.43
C LYS A 88 -0.31 -5.76 17.10
N GLN A 89 -0.92 -6.95 17.10
CA GLN A 89 -1.64 -7.52 15.96
C GLN A 89 -2.77 -6.61 15.47
N SER A 90 -3.50 -5.96 16.39
CA SER A 90 -4.56 -5.03 16.02
C SER A 90 -4.08 -3.75 15.32
N LEU A 91 -2.76 -3.48 15.35
CA LEU A 91 -2.07 -2.37 14.70
C LEU A 91 -1.30 -2.82 13.44
N ILE A 92 -1.53 -4.04 12.94
CA ILE A 92 -0.77 -4.60 11.81
C ILE A 92 -0.75 -3.69 10.58
N GLU A 93 -1.82 -2.94 10.31
CA GLU A 93 -1.89 -2.02 9.18
C GLU A 93 -0.81 -0.94 9.24
N ILE A 94 -0.64 -0.28 10.39
CA ILE A 94 0.39 0.76 10.54
C ILE A 94 1.79 0.14 10.68
N ILE A 95 1.90 -1.04 11.31
CA ILE A 95 3.18 -1.75 11.43
C ILE A 95 3.73 -2.10 10.05
N ARG A 96 2.88 -2.58 9.13
CA ARG A 96 3.30 -2.91 7.75
C ARG A 96 3.95 -1.75 7.03
N ASN A 97 3.62 -0.50 7.35
CA ASN A 97 4.21 0.62 6.63
C ASN A 97 5.70 0.80 6.92
N GLU A 98 6.13 0.51 8.15
CA GLU A 98 7.53 0.59 8.60
C GLU A 98 7.70 -0.31 9.85
N PRO A 99 7.92 -1.63 9.67
CA PRO A 99 7.81 -2.59 10.75
C PRO A 99 8.73 -2.29 11.93
N GLU A 100 9.99 -2.00 11.67
CA GLU A 100 11.01 -1.73 12.69
C GLU A 100 10.70 -0.44 13.46
N VAL A 101 10.31 0.63 12.76
CA VAL A 101 10.02 1.92 13.38
C VAL A 101 8.77 1.81 14.25
N VAL A 102 7.71 1.22 13.72
CA VAL A 102 6.42 1.15 14.41
C VAL A 102 6.48 0.17 15.57
N ASP A 103 7.18 -0.96 15.42
CA ASP A 103 7.42 -1.91 16.53
C ASP A 103 8.24 -1.25 17.65
N SER A 104 9.32 -0.54 17.31
CA SER A 104 10.11 0.21 18.30
C SER A 104 9.27 1.26 19.03
N LEU A 105 8.41 2.00 18.32
CA LEU A 105 7.49 2.96 18.93
C LEU A 105 6.44 2.28 19.82
N PHE A 106 5.94 1.11 19.40
CA PHE A 106 5.01 0.33 20.19
C PHE A 106 5.66 -0.09 21.52
N GLU A 107 6.87 -0.63 21.48
CA GLU A 107 7.59 -1.05 22.69
C GLU A 107 7.95 0.12 23.59
N ALA A 108 8.37 1.25 23.03
CA ALA A 108 8.74 2.41 23.82
C ALA A 108 7.53 3.11 24.47
N ILE A 109 6.35 3.09 23.84
CA ILE A 109 5.23 3.98 24.21
C ILE A 109 4.01 3.22 24.71
N ILE A 110 3.67 2.08 24.10
CA ILE A 110 2.42 1.36 24.34
C ILE A 110 2.62 0.24 25.36
N THR A 111 3.68 -0.56 25.21
CA THR A 111 4.00 -1.65 26.14
C THR A 111 4.04 -1.19 27.62
N PRO A 112 4.70 -0.07 27.99
CA PRO A 112 4.72 0.38 29.38
C PRO A 112 3.34 0.78 29.92
N LYS A 113 2.45 1.28 29.06
CA LYS A 113 1.07 1.61 29.42
C LYS A 113 0.24 0.35 29.67
N LEU A 114 0.40 -0.65 28.80
CA LEU A 114 -0.27 -1.96 28.93
C LEU A 114 0.16 -2.67 30.22
N ILE A 115 1.46 -2.68 30.53
CA ILE A 115 2.00 -3.28 31.75
C ILE A 115 1.41 -2.61 33.00
N LYS A 116 1.21 -1.29 33.01
CA LYS A 116 0.68 -0.55 34.17
C LYS A 116 -0.84 -0.52 34.24
N ALA A 117 -1.54 -0.89 33.17
CA ALA A 117 -2.98 -0.73 33.10
C ALA A 117 -3.73 -1.72 33.98
N LYS A 118 -4.82 -1.22 34.58
CA LYS A 118 -5.88 -2.06 35.13
C LYS A 118 -6.78 -2.50 33.98
N LEU A 119 -6.84 -3.80 33.75
CA LEU A 119 -7.65 -4.41 32.70
C LEU A 119 -9.13 -4.34 33.06
N SER A 120 -9.97 -4.24 32.04
CA SER A 120 -11.43 -4.17 32.19
C SER A 120 -12.07 -5.51 32.61
N GLY A 121 -11.36 -6.61 32.41
CA GLY A 121 -11.89 -7.97 32.51
C GLY A 121 -12.48 -8.49 31.20
N ASP A 122 -12.65 -7.62 30.19
CA ASP A 122 -13.02 -7.96 28.82
C ASP A 122 -11.83 -7.70 27.87
N PRO A 123 -11.15 -8.76 27.38
CA PRO A 123 -10.03 -8.61 26.46
C PRO A 123 -10.35 -7.82 25.19
N SER A 124 -11.57 -7.91 24.66
CA SER A 124 -11.96 -7.23 23.41
C SER A 124 -12.00 -5.71 23.60
N GLU A 125 -12.61 -5.27 24.70
CA GLU A 125 -12.67 -3.84 25.04
C GLU A 125 -11.29 -3.27 25.36
N ASP A 126 -10.44 -4.04 26.06
CA ASP A 126 -9.05 -3.65 26.30
C ASP A 126 -8.26 -3.54 24.98
N ILE A 127 -8.37 -4.52 24.08
CA ILE A 127 -7.72 -4.46 22.75
C ILE A 127 -8.19 -3.23 21.97
N LYS A 128 -9.49 -3.00 21.87
CA LYS A 128 -10.07 -1.85 21.15
C LYS A 128 -9.59 -0.51 21.73
N LYS A 129 -9.53 -0.40 23.05
CA LYS A 129 -9.01 0.78 23.75
C LYS A 129 -7.54 1.01 23.40
N PHE A 130 -6.70 -0.01 23.52
CA PHE A 130 -5.27 0.11 23.29
C PHE A 130 -4.91 0.21 21.80
N LYS A 131 -5.68 -0.37 20.88
CA LYS A 131 -5.58 -0.12 19.43
C LYS A 131 -5.69 1.39 19.15
N ARG A 132 -6.75 2.01 19.65
CA ARG A 132 -7.00 3.45 19.47
C ARG A 132 -5.92 4.33 20.12
N ASP A 133 -5.45 4.00 21.32
CA ASP A 133 -4.33 4.72 21.94
C ASP A 133 -3.01 4.49 21.18
N GLY A 134 -2.81 3.29 20.64
CA GLY A 134 -1.72 2.88 19.77
C GLY A 134 -1.61 3.79 18.55
N TYR A 135 -2.63 3.81 17.68
CA TYR A 135 -2.66 4.71 16.52
C TYR A 135 -2.43 6.17 16.91
N ARG A 136 -3.13 6.67 17.93
CA ARG A 136 -2.98 8.07 18.38
C ARG A 136 -1.56 8.37 18.84
N SER A 137 -0.93 7.44 19.54
CA SER A 137 0.39 7.65 20.12
C SER A 137 1.49 7.50 19.09
N ILE A 138 1.40 6.51 18.21
CA ILE A 138 2.32 6.31 17.09
C ILE A 138 2.25 7.51 16.13
N ALA A 139 1.05 8.03 15.83
CA ALA A 139 0.86 9.19 14.94
C ALA A 139 1.57 10.48 15.40
N ARG A 140 2.00 10.58 16.66
CA ARG A 140 2.81 11.70 17.17
C ARG A 140 4.29 11.58 16.80
N HIS A 141 4.74 10.39 16.39
CA HIS A 141 6.13 10.05 16.12
C HIS A 141 6.35 9.51 14.71
N PHE A 142 5.32 8.99 14.06
CA PHE A 142 5.37 8.45 12.72
C PHE A 142 4.14 8.91 11.94
N ARG A 143 4.36 9.47 10.74
CA ARG A 143 3.30 9.77 9.78
C ARG A 143 3.40 8.76 8.65
N GLU A 144 2.30 8.06 8.41
CA GLU A 144 2.16 7.12 7.31
C GLU A 144 2.23 7.83 5.95
N PRO A 145 2.67 7.13 4.89
CA PRO A 145 2.57 7.64 3.53
C PRO A 145 1.11 7.94 3.16
N ARG A 146 0.89 8.96 2.32
CA ARG A 146 -0.45 9.33 1.86
C ARG A 146 -0.46 9.54 0.37
N THR A 147 -1.43 8.97 -0.34
CA THR A 147 -1.57 9.17 -1.78
C THR A 147 -1.79 10.66 -2.09
N ILE A 148 -1.03 11.18 -3.06
CA ILE A 148 -1.22 12.52 -3.64
C ILE A 148 -2.10 12.39 -4.88
N THR A 149 -1.81 11.39 -5.71
CA THR A 149 -2.56 11.08 -6.93
C THR A 149 -3.75 10.17 -6.64
N LYS A 150 -4.86 10.41 -7.32
CA LYS A 150 -6.05 9.56 -7.30
C LYS A 150 -6.14 8.75 -8.59
N LEU A 151 -6.25 7.43 -8.44
CA LEU A 151 -6.53 6.52 -9.55
C LEU A 151 -7.87 6.84 -10.20
N GLY A 152 -7.92 6.75 -11.53
CA GLY A 152 -9.07 7.11 -12.36
C GLY A 152 -9.29 8.62 -12.53
N GLN A 153 -8.53 9.48 -11.83
CA GLN A 153 -8.58 10.93 -11.98
C GLN A 153 -7.24 11.48 -12.46
N ASP A 154 -6.20 11.38 -11.63
CA ASP A 154 -4.86 11.86 -11.93
C ASP A 154 -4.03 10.81 -12.69
N VAL A 155 -4.31 9.53 -12.42
CA VAL A 155 -3.66 8.38 -13.08
C VAL A 155 -4.76 7.54 -13.74
N PRO A 156 -4.75 7.37 -15.08
CA PRO A 156 -5.80 6.65 -15.77
C PRO A 156 -5.77 5.15 -15.42
N VAL A 157 -6.95 4.59 -15.15
CA VAL A 157 -7.18 3.16 -14.99
C VAL A 157 -8.29 2.77 -15.94
N VAL A 158 -7.93 2.05 -17.01
CA VAL A 158 -8.87 1.62 -18.04
C VAL A 158 -9.41 0.25 -17.65
N TYR A 159 -10.72 0.10 -17.53
CA TYR A 159 -11.35 -1.22 -17.35
C TYR A 159 -11.78 -1.73 -18.74
N PRO A 160 -11.12 -2.76 -19.31
CA PRO A 160 -11.43 -3.19 -20.67
C PRO A 160 -12.87 -3.67 -20.81
N ASP A 161 -13.58 -3.18 -21.84
CA ASP A 161 -14.99 -3.54 -22.08
C ASP A 161 -15.18 -5.04 -22.25
N SER A 162 -14.25 -5.72 -22.92
CA SER A 162 -14.29 -7.18 -23.09
C SER A 162 -14.30 -7.94 -21.75
N LEU A 163 -13.54 -7.48 -20.77
CA LEU A 163 -13.52 -8.06 -19.43
C LEU A 163 -14.77 -7.67 -18.63
N ALA A 164 -15.22 -6.42 -18.77
CA ALA A 164 -16.44 -5.94 -18.14
C ALA A 164 -17.69 -6.66 -18.65
N GLU A 165 -17.77 -6.97 -19.94
CA GLU A 165 -18.83 -7.74 -20.57
C GLU A 165 -18.76 -9.23 -20.22
N ALA A 166 -17.54 -9.77 -20.09
CA ALA A 166 -17.31 -11.13 -19.60
C ALA A 166 -17.57 -11.29 -18.08
N GLY A 167 -17.89 -10.21 -17.36
CA GLY A 167 -18.18 -10.24 -15.92
C GLY A 167 -16.95 -10.38 -15.02
N VAL A 168 -15.74 -10.15 -15.56
CA VAL A 168 -14.48 -10.25 -14.82
C VAL A 168 -14.31 -9.01 -13.94
N SER A 169 -14.61 -9.13 -12.66
CA SER A 169 -14.55 -8.03 -11.68
C SER A 169 -13.86 -8.46 -10.39
N GLY A 170 -13.36 -7.50 -9.61
CA GLY A 170 -12.64 -7.80 -8.36
C GLY A 170 -11.76 -6.64 -7.91
N SER A 171 -10.91 -6.89 -6.93
CA SER A 171 -9.92 -5.94 -6.43
C SER A 171 -8.52 -6.52 -6.60
N VAL A 172 -7.66 -5.80 -7.30
CA VAL A 172 -6.23 -6.17 -7.43
C VAL A 172 -5.49 -5.56 -6.26
N GLY A 173 -4.91 -6.38 -5.39
CA GLY A 173 -4.17 -5.95 -4.21
C GLY A 173 -2.67 -5.89 -4.48
N MET A 174 -2.03 -4.80 -4.03
CA MET A 174 -0.60 -4.57 -4.22
C MET A 174 0.08 -4.17 -2.92
N GLN A 175 1.34 -4.57 -2.80
CA GLN A 175 2.31 -4.05 -1.84
C GLN A 175 3.35 -3.23 -2.60
N VAL A 176 3.63 -2.01 -2.14
CA VAL A 176 4.52 -1.08 -2.83
C VAL A 176 5.58 -0.58 -1.86
N TYR A 177 6.84 -0.68 -2.24
CA TYR A 177 7.94 -0.03 -1.52
C TYR A 177 8.17 1.37 -2.09
N LEU A 178 8.11 2.38 -1.23
CA LEU A 178 8.28 3.79 -1.56
C LEU A 178 9.64 4.28 -1.07
N ASN A 179 10.31 5.12 -1.86
CA ASN A 179 11.48 5.86 -1.38
C ASN A 179 11.08 7.03 -0.46
N ASN A 180 12.09 7.72 0.08
CA ASN A 180 11.90 8.90 0.94
C ASN A 180 11.31 10.13 0.21
N ALA A 181 11.15 10.09 -1.11
CA ALA A 181 10.43 11.11 -1.88
C ALA A 181 8.94 10.74 -2.10
N GLY A 182 8.51 9.55 -1.67
CA GLY A 182 7.15 9.05 -1.87
C GLY A 182 6.91 8.51 -3.29
N GLU A 183 7.96 8.00 -3.93
CA GLU A 183 7.90 7.41 -5.27
C GLU A 183 8.03 5.89 -5.21
N PRO A 184 7.20 5.12 -5.94
CA PRO A 184 7.32 3.67 -6.06
C PRO A 184 8.71 3.25 -6.55
N GLN A 185 9.33 2.33 -5.82
CA GLN A 185 10.58 1.67 -6.21
C GLN A 185 10.37 0.20 -6.54
N SER A 186 9.36 -0.43 -5.91
CA SER A 186 8.89 -1.77 -6.24
C SER A 186 7.37 -1.89 -6.06
N ILE A 187 6.78 -2.87 -6.75
CA ILE A 187 5.37 -3.24 -6.68
C ILE A 187 5.29 -4.76 -6.68
N GLU A 188 4.59 -5.33 -5.72
CA GLU A 188 4.30 -6.75 -5.62
C GLU A 188 2.79 -6.97 -5.64
N LEU A 189 2.34 -7.84 -6.53
CA LEU A 189 0.97 -8.30 -6.60
C LEU A 189 0.71 -9.30 -5.46
N ILE A 190 -0.17 -8.94 -4.53
CA ILE A 190 -0.54 -9.75 -3.36
C ILE A 190 -1.96 -10.32 -3.46
N GLU A 191 -2.80 -9.78 -4.35
CA GLU A 191 -4.13 -10.32 -4.67
C GLU A 191 -4.39 -10.15 -6.17
N SER A 192 -4.50 -11.28 -6.88
CA SER A 192 -4.74 -11.35 -8.33
C SER A 192 -6.21 -11.56 -8.64
N VAL A 193 -6.71 -10.91 -9.68
CA VAL A 193 -8.07 -11.10 -10.19
C VAL A 193 -8.03 -11.70 -11.59
N HIS A 194 -7.25 -11.07 -12.47
CA HIS A 194 -7.12 -11.46 -13.86
C HIS A 194 -5.85 -10.81 -14.42
N PRO A 195 -4.99 -11.52 -15.18
CA PRO A 195 -3.67 -11.02 -15.58
C PRO A 195 -3.68 -9.62 -16.21
N VAL A 196 -4.68 -9.33 -17.05
CA VAL A 196 -4.84 -8.00 -17.67
C VAL A 196 -5.22 -6.93 -16.65
N LEU A 197 -6.08 -7.23 -15.67
CA LEU A 197 -6.44 -6.26 -14.63
C LEU A 197 -5.28 -6.04 -13.65
N ASP A 198 -4.53 -7.10 -13.37
CA ASP A 198 -3.36 -7.08 -12.50
C ASP A 198 -2.30 -6.11 -13.08
N ASP A 199 -1.91 -6.32 -14.34
CA ASP A 199 -1.00 -5.44 -15.07
C ASP A 199 -1.51 -4.00 -15.15
N ILE A 200 -2.82 -3.77 -15.39
CA ILE A 200 -3.39 -2.41 -15.43
C ILE A 200 -3.23 -1.71 -14.08
N ALA A 201 -3.52 -2.41 -12.99
CA ALA A 201 -3.38 -1.87 -11.64
C ALA A 201 -1.90 -1.61 -11.30
N MET A 202 -1.00 -2.55 -11.61
CA MET A 202 0.44 -2.40 -11.38
C MET A 202 1.02 -1.25 -12.21
N LYS A 203 0.62 -1.10 -13.48
CA LYS A 203 1.04 0.02 -14.34
C LYS A 203 0.59 1.37 -13.81
N ALA A 204 -0.67 1.48 -13.41
CA ALA A 204 -1.17 2.71 -12.82
C ALA A 204 -0.37 3.05 -11.54
N THR A 205 -0.06 2.04 -10.73
CA THR A 205 0.73 2.20 -9.51
C THR A 205 2.13 2.76 -9.76
N THR A 206 2.81 2.38 -10.86
CA THR A 206 4.13 2.99 -11.21
C THR A 206 4.08 4.51 -11.40
N GLN A 207 2.92 5.05 -11.75
CA GLN A 207 2.71 6.47 -12.04
C GLN A 207 2.19 7.25 -10.83
N MET A 208 1.75 6.57 -9.78
CA MET A 208 1.24 7.21 -8.59
C MET A 208 2.34 7.95 -7.82
N ARG A 209 1.92 8.92 -6.99
CA ARG A 209 2.80 9.65 -6.07
C ARG A 209 2.20 9.72 -4.68
N TRP A 210 3.06 9.68 -3.67
CA TRP A 210 2.71 9.75 -2.26
C TRP A 210 3.44 10.90 -1.57
N GLN A 211 2.82 11.45 -0.53
CA GLN A 211 3.57 12.07 0.54
C GLN A 211 4.35 10.94 1.24
N PRO A 212 5.66 11.09 1.45
CA PRO A 212 6.46 10.03 2.06
C PRO A 212 6.03 9.79 3.51
N ALA A 213 6.49 8.67 4.07
CA ALA A 213 6.45 8.50 5.51
C ALA A 213 7.39 9.50 6.18
N TYR A 214 7.03 9.91 7.40
CA TYR A 214 7.87 10.80 8.20
C TYR A 214 8.07 10.31 9.61
N LEU A 215 9.31 10.39 10.08
CA LEU A 215 9.67 10.23 11.47
C LEU A 215 9.73 11.60 12.16
N LEU A 216 8.95 11.76 13.23
CA LEU A 216 8.81 13.03 13.96
C LEU A 216 9.64 13.00 15.23
N ARG A 217 10.70 13.82 15.29
CA ARG A 217 11.64 13.89 16.43
C ARG A 217 11.97 15.35 16.77
N GLY A 218 11.64 15.79 17.98
CA GLY A 218 12.05 17.11 18.48
C GLY A 218 11.65 18.28 17.58
N GLY A 219 10.46 18.22 16.96
CA GLY A 219 9.97 19.25 16.03
C GLY A 219 10.49 19.13 14.59
N LYS A 220 11.37 18.17 14.30
CA LYS A 220 11.80 17.82 12.94
C LYS A 220 10.95 16.69 12.37
N SER A 221 10.86 16.65 11.05
CA SER A 221 10.13 15.66 10.26
C SER A 221 11.08 15.12 9.21
N ASP A 222 11.63 13.93 9.46
CA ASP A 222 12.61 13.30 8.57
C ASP A 222 11.86 12.32 7.65
N PRO A 223 11.91 12.49 6.31
CA PRO A 223 11.28 11.55 5.41
C PRO A 223 12.03 10.23 5.39
N ILE A 224 11.30 9.13 5.39
CA ILE A 224 11.85 7.77 5.36
C ILE A 224 11.17 6.95 4.25
N PRO A 225 11.83 5.91 3.71
CA PRO A 225 11.13 4.91 2.91
C PRO A 225 10.00 4.27 3.72
N ALA A 226 9.08 3.62 3.03
CA ALA A 226 7.97 2.91 3.66
C ALA A 226 7.30 1.96 2.67
N TRP A 227 6.61 0.95 3.20
CA TRP A 227 5.68 0.13 2.43
C TRP A 227 4.26 0.70 2.50
N VAL A 228 3.48 0.45 1.46
CA VAL A 228 2.03 0.66 1.47
C VAL A 228 1.34 -0.54 0.85
N ARG A 229 0.16 -0.90 1.39
CA ARG A 229 -0.74 -1.89 0.79
C ARG A 229 -2.06 -1.23 0.44
N PHE A 230 -2.53 -1.44 -0.78
CA PHE A 230 -3.85 -0.98 -1.22
C PHE A 230 -4.36 -1.84 -2.38
N SER A 231 -5.64 -1.70 -2.69
CA SER A 231 -6.27 -2.44 -3.78
C SER A 231 -6.94 -1.51 -4.79
N VAL A 232 -6.91 -1.91 -6.07
CA VAL A 232 -7.59 -1.23 -7.18
C VAL A 232 -8.83 -2.04 -7.56
N GLY A 233 -10.00 -1.45 -7.34
CA GLY A 233 -11.28 -2.10 -7.62
C GLY A 233 -11.72 -1.93 -9.08
N PHE A 234 -12.03 -3.04 -9.74
CA PHE A 234 -12.60 -3.10 -11.08
C PHE A 234 -14.06 -3.54 -10.98
N ARG A 235 -14.98 -2.63 -11.33
CA ARG A 235 -16.42 -2.87 -11.31
C ARG A 235 -17.12 -2.10 -12.41
N LYS A 236 -18.14 -2.71 -13.00
CA LYS A 236 -18.97 -2.05 -14.01
C LYS A 236 -19.78 -0.96 -13.31
N VAL A 237 -19.64 0.28 -13.75
CA VAL A 237 -20.48 1.37 -13.27
C VAL A 237 -21.81 1.23 -13.98
N SER A 238 -22.87 0.84 -13.26
CA SER A 238 -24.23 0.89 -13.80
C SER A 238 -24.59 2.35 -14.06
N ARG A 239 -24.80 2.70 -15.33
CA ARG A 239 -25.42 3.97 -15.72
C ARG A 239 -26.93 3.85 -15.68
#